data_AF-A0A969KH52-F1
#
_entry.id   AF-A0A969KH52-F1
#
_cell.length_a   1.000
_cell.length_b   1.000
_cell.length_c   1.000
_cell.angle_alpha   90.00
_cell.angle_beta   90.00
_cell.angle_gamma   90.00
#
_symmetry.space_group_name_H-M   'P 1'
#
loop_
_entity.id
_entity.type
_entity.pdbx_description
1 polymer ?
#
loop_
_entity_poly.entity_id
_entity_poly.type
_entity_poly.pdbx_seq_one_letter_code
_entity_poly.pdbx_strand_id
1 'polypeptide(L)'
;MGYCVDRLNINANISQSRDKRKEKNLWQRSFWEHLIRDKEDYAQHGDYIHYNPVKDGLCSKAQEWEYSNIHRFIAEGMYPTDWAITETIIKPQGIWNK
;
A
#
# COMPACT_ATOMS: atom_id res chain seq x y z
N MET A 1 -6.36 -23.93 -18.87
CA MET A 1 -5.30 -23.15 -18.19
C MET A 1 -5.97 -21.97 -17.48
N GLY A 2 -6.45 -22.17 -16.23
CA GLY A 2 -7.33 -21.24 -15.51
C GLY A 2 -7.04 -21.15 -13.99
N TYR A 3 -5.80 -21.45 -13.59
CA TYR A 3 -5.47 -21.87 -12.22
C TYR A 3 -5.67 -20.85 -11.08
N CYS A 4 -5.85 -19.55 -11.35
CA CYS A 4 -5.88 -18.53 -10.29
C CYS A 4 -7.30 -18.11 -9.87
N VAL A 5 -8.27 -18.03 -10.79
CA VAL A 5 -9.65 -17.60 -10.47
C VAL A 5 -10.35 -18.65 -9.62
N ASP A 6 -10.17 -19.93 -9.98
CA ASP A 6 -10.73 -21.06 -9.24
C ASP A 6 -10.11 -21.20 -7.85
N ARG A 7 -8.80 -20.91 -7.70
CA ARG A 7 -8.10 -20.96 -6.42
C ARG A 7 -8.56 -19.85 -5.45
N LEU A 8 -8.90 -18.68 -5.97
CA LEU A 8 -9.32 -17.52 -5.17
C LEU A 8 -10.84 -17.47 -4.93
N ASN A 9 -11.58 -18.48 -5.41
CA ASN A 9 -13.05 -18.55 -5.33
C ASN A 9 -13.75 -17.28 -5.86
N ILE A 10 -13.21 -16.71 -6.94
CA ILE A 10 -13.71 -15.47 -7.53
C ILE A 10 -14.81 -15.81 -8.53
N ASN A 11 -16.00 -15.22 -8.37
CA ASN A 11 -17.16 -15.49 -9.22
C ASN A 11 -16.94 -15.00 -10.66
N ALA A 12 -16.53 -15.88 -11.56
CA ALA A 12 -16.18 -15.61 -12.97
C ALA A 12 -17.27 -14.94 -13.83
N ASN A 13 -18.50 -14.78 -13.33
CA ASN A 13 -19.54 -14.08 -14.07
C ASN A 13 -19.23 -12.58 -14.14
N ILE A 14 -19.03 -12.08 -15.36
CA ILE A 14 -18.82 -10.66 -15.63
C ILE A 14 -20.05 -10.05 -16.31
N SER A 15 -20.40 -8.82 -15.93
CA SER A 15 -21.46 -8.05 -16.60
C SER A 15 -21.12 -7.77 -18.07
N GLN A 16 -22.11 -7.62 -18.95
CA GLN A 16 -21.91 -7.26 -20.37
C GLN A 16 -21.00 -6.02 -20.57
N SER A 17 -21.08 -5.03 -19.68
CA SER A 17 -20.19 -3.85 -19.74
C SER A 17 -18.71 -4.19 -19.57
N ARG A 18 -18.39 -5.13 -18.66
CA ARG A 18 -17.02 -5.63 -18.42
C ARG A 18 -16.54 -6.50 -19.59
N ASP A 19 -17.42 -7.35 -20.10
CA ASP A 19 -17.14 -8.22 -21.25
C ASP A 19 -16.77 -7.40 -22.51
N LYS A 20 -17.54 -6.35 -22.82
CA LYS A 20 -17.24 -5.41 -23.91
C LYS A 20 -15.85 -4.75 -23.80
N ARG A 21 -15.36 -4.53 -22.58
CA ARG A 21 -14.04 -3.94 -22.30
C ARG A 21 -12.94 -4.99 -22.09
N LYS A 22 -13.26 -6.28 -22.23
CA LYS A 22 -12.37 -7.42 -21.93
C LYS A 22 -11.82 -7.38 -20.50
N GLU A 23 -12.58 -6.80 -19.57
CA GLU A 23 -12.23 -6.71 -18.15
C GLU A 23 -12.53 -8.04 -17.44
N LYS A 24 -11.70 -8.37 -16.44
CA LYS A 24 -11.96 -9.48 -15.50
C LYS A 24 -12.48 -8.92 -14.17
N ASN A 25 -13.03 -9.80 -13.35
CA ASN A 25 -13.64 -9.52 -12.05
C ASN A 25 -12.65 -9.50 -10.86
N LEU A 26 -11.41 -9.94 -11.06
CA LEU A 26 -10.37 -9.93 -10.02
C LEU A 26 -10.02 -8.49 -9.60
N TRP A 27 -9.90 -7.59 -10.58
CA TRP A 27 -9.51 -6.22 -10.34
C TRP A 27 -10.74 -5.32 -10.16
N GLN A 28 -10.67 -4.40 -9.20
CA GLN A 28 -11.65 -3.32 -9.09
C GLN A 28 -11.59 -2.44 -10.35
N ARG A 29 -12.75 -1.92 -10.77
CA ARG A 29 -12.83 -0.98 -11.89
C ARG A 29 -12.37 0.40 -11.43
N SER A 30 -11.53 1.02 -12.25
CA SER A 30 -10.87 2.30 -11.95
C SER A 30 -9.93 2.20 -10.75
N PHE A 31 -9.15 3.25 -10.55
CA PHE A 31 -8.22 3.38 -9.44
C PHE A 31 -8.31 4.81 -8.89
N TRP A 32 -7.81 5.00 -7.69
CA TRP A 32 -7.65 6.32 -7.10
C TRP A 32 -6.32 6.91 -7.57
N GLU A 33 -6.38 8.09 -8.16
CA GLU A 33 -5.20 8.88 -8.51
C GLU A 33 -5.08 10.09 -7.60
N HIS A 34 -3.86 10.34 -7.11
CA HIS A 34 -3.52 11.55 -6.39
C HIS A 34 -2.20 12.08 -6.94
N LEU A 35 -2.23 13.33 -7.39
CA LEU A 35 -1.03 14.02 -7.88
C LEU A 35 -0.30 14.65 -6.69
N ILE A 36 0.91 14.18 -6.42
CA ILE A 36 1.80 14.73 -5.39
C ILE A 36 2.34 16.08 -5.85
N ARG A 37 2.13 17.12 -5.04
CA ARG A 37 2.43 18.52 -5.42
C ARG A 37 3.68 19.10 -4.78
N ASP A 38 4.05 18.58 -3.62
CA ASP A 38 5.17 19.08 -2.82
C ASP A 38 5.83 17.96 -2.00
N LYS A 39 6.90 18.32 -1.28
CA LYS A 39 7.71 17.37 -0.51
C LYS A 39 6.95 16.86 0.71
N GLU A 40 6.13 17.70 1.33
CA GLU A 40 5.33 17.38 2.50
C GLU A 40 4.22 16.37 2.15
N ASP A 41 3.59 16.53 1.00
CA ASP A 41 2.58 15.62 0.46
C ASP A 41 3.20 14.27 0.09
N TYR A 42 4.40 14.27 -0.48
CA TYR A 42 5.17 13.05 -0.74
C TYR A 42 5.45 12.27 0.56
N ALA A 43 5.94 12.97 1.59
CA ALA A 43 6.25 12.37 2.88
C ALA A 43 5.01 11.76 3.55
N GLN A 44 3.90 12.49 3.55
CA GLN A 44 2.64 12.02 4.14
C GLN A 44 2.09 10.79 3.40
N HIS A 45 2.18 10.76 2.06
CA HIS A 45 1.77 9.60 1.28
C HIS A 45 2.67 8.38 1.51
N GLY A 46 3.98 8.59 1.63
CA GLY A 46 4.92 7.53 2.02
C GLY A 46 4.58 6.94 3.39
N ASP A 47 4.39 7.79 4.39
CA ASP A 47 3.99 7.39 5.74
C ASP A 47 2.67 6.60 5.71
N TYR A 48 1.69 7.05 4.94
CA TYR A 48 0.42 6.36 4.80
C TYR A 48 0.57 4.96 4.19
N ILE A 49 1.35 4.83 3.12
CA ILE A 49 1.56 3.55 2.42
C ILE A 49 2.28 2.54 3.33
N HIS A 50 3.29 2.97 4.08
CA HIS A 50 4.03 2.09 4.99
C HIS A 50 3.23 1.76 6.26
N TYR A 51 2.33 2.65 6.68
CA TYR A 51 1.49 2.41 7.85
C TYR A 51 0.26 1.53 7.57
N ASN A 52 -0.21 1.47 6.31
CA ASN A 52 -1.44 0.75 5.95
C ASN A 52 -1.54 -0.69 6.48
N PRO A 53 -0.49 -1.54 6.39
CA PRO A 53 -0.55 -2.90 6.93
C PRO A 53 -0.80 -2.95 8.44
N VAL A 54 -0.25 -2.00 9.20
CA VAL A 54 -0.46 -1.88 10.65
C VAL A 54 -1.87 -1.38 10.93
N LYS A 55 -2.31 -0.35 10.18
CA LYS A 55 -3.66 0.21 10.27
C LYS A 55 -4.74 -0.82 10.01
N ASP A 56 -4.52 -1.70 9.02
CA ASP A 56 -5.45 -2.75 8.63
C ASP A 56 -5.31 -4.02 9.50
N GLY A 57 -4.40 -4.02 10.50
CA GLY A 57 -4.21 -5.10 11.47
C GLY A 57 -3.52 -6.34 10.90
N LEU A 58 -2.86 -6.22 9.74
CA LEU A 58 -2.13 -7.32 9.08
C LEU A 58 -0.79 -7.63 9.76
N CYS A 59 -0.20 -6.65 10.45
CA CYS A 59 1.02 -6.81 11.24
C CYS A 59 1.03 -5.86 12.44
N SER A 60 1.88 -6.15 13.44
CA SER A 60 2.04 -5.29 14.62
C SER A 60 3.02 -4.15 14.36
N LYS A 61 3.95 -4.35 13.42
CA LYS A 61 4.95 -3.35 13.01
C LYS A 61 5.00 -3.25 11.50
N ALA A 62 5.19 -2.05 10.98
CA ALA A 62 5.25 -1.83 9.53
C ALA A 62 6.39 -2.63 8.85
N GLN A 63 7.45 -2.94 9.58
CA GLN A 63 8.62 -3.70 9.13
C GLN A 63 8.40 -5.21 9.04
N GLU A 64 7.34 -5.73 9.63
CA GLU A 64 6.98 -7.14 9.51
C GLU A 64 6.30 -7.43 8.18
N TRP A 65 5.91 -6.38 7.44
CA TRP A 65 5.25 -6.52 6.15
C TRP A 65 6.25 -6.69 5.00
N GLU A 66 6.48 -7.94 4.61
CA GLU A 66 7.46 -8.33 3.57
C GLU A 66 7.21 -7.72 2.18
N TYR A 67 5.96 -7.35 1.89
CA TYR A 67 5.55 -6.86 0.57
C TYR A 67 5.60 -5.32 0.47
N SER A 68 6.41 -4.65 1.30
CA SER A 68 6.64 -3.20 1.24
C SER A 68 8.11 -2.87 0.96
N ASN A 69 8.36 -1.69 0.37
CA ASN A 69 9.72 -1.16 0.21
C ASN A 69 10.24 -0.46 1.49
N ILE A 70 9.51 -0.53 2.61
CA ILE A 70 9.89 0.07 3.90
C ILE A 70 11.28 -0.38 4.38
N HIS A 71 11.67 -1.63 4.12
CA HIS A 71 12.98 -2.15 4.53
C HIS A 71 14.13 -1.38 3.88
N ARG A 72 13.95 -0.92 2.63
CA ARG A 72 14.93 -0.07 1.95
C ARG A 72 15.01 1.30 2.61
N PHE A 73 13.87 1.90 2.94
CA PHE A 73 13.84 3.23 3.58
C PHE A 73 14.50 3.21 4.97
N ILE A 74 14.38 2.10 5.70
CA ILE A 74 15.09 1.92 6.97
C ILE A 74 16.60 1.75 6.74
N ALA A 75 17.00 0.95 5.76
CA ALA A 75 18.40 0.77 5.40
C ALA A 75 19.08 2.07 4.94
N GLU A 76 18.33 2.97 4.29
CA GLU A 76 18.78 4.29 3.86
C GLU A 76 18.69 5.35 4.97
N GLY A 77 18.19 5.00 6.15
CA GLY A 77 18.04 5.91 7.30
C GLY A 77 16.91 6.93 7.16
N MET A 78 15.99 6.71 6.22
CA MET A 78 14.80 7.55 6.00
C MET A 78 13.71 7.30 7.06
N TYR A 79 13.63 6.07 7.57
CA TYR A 79 12.78 5.72 8.72
C TYR A 79 13.61 5.10 9.84
N PRO A 80 13.29 5.38 11.11
CA PRO A 80 13.92 4.69 12.22
C PRO A 80 13.49 3.21 12.29
N THR A 81 14.32 2.37 12.91
CA THR A 81 14.06 0.93 13.03
C THR A 81 12.87 0.59 13.95
N ASP A 82 12.33 1.54 14.68
CA ASP A 82 11.12 1.41 15.48
C ASP A 82 9.93 2.20 14.92
N TRP A 83 10.02 2.63 13.66
CA TRP A 83 8.97 3.38 13.00
C TRP A 83 7.66 2.57 12.92
N ALA A 84 6.56 3.21 13.32
CA ALA A 84 5.20 2.67 13.30
C ALA A 84 4.94 1.43 14.19
N ILE A 85 5.61 1.34 15.35
CA ILE A 85 5.27 0.39 16.42
C ILE A 85 4.21 1.02 17.34
N THR A 86 2.94 0.97 16.91
CA THR A 86 1.67 1.24 17.65
C THR A 86 1.51 2.44 18.62
N GLU A 87 0.31 3.03 18.57
CA GLU A 87 -0.32 4.05 19.45
C GLU A 87 0.22 5.49 19.48
N THR A 88 1.48 5.74 19.13
CA THR A 88 1.96 7.12 18.94
C THR A 88 2.72 7.22 17.63
N ILE A 89 2.09 7.78 16.60
CA ILE A 89 2.81 8.17 15.38
C ILE A 89 3.67 9.37 15.75
N ILE A 90 4.89 9.12 16.22
CA ILE A 90 5.93 10.15 16.30
C ILE A 90 6.31 10.44 14.85
N LYS A 91 5.65 11.45 14.26
CA LYS A 91 6.01 11.93 12.93
C LYS A 91 7.47 12.40 12.98
N PRO A 92 8.39 11.85 12.18
CA PRO A 92 9.75 12.34 12.18
C PRO A 92 9.76 13.79 11.67
N GLN A 93 10.02 14.74 12.57
CA GLN A 93 10.23 16.13 12.17
C GLN A 93 11.58 16.23 11.46
N GLY A 94 11.54 16.49 10.15
CA GLY A 94 12.69 17.05 9.43
C GLY A 94 13.49 16.12 8.52
N ILE A 95 13.10 14.85 8.30
CA ILE A 95 13.90 13.95 7.45
C ILE A 95 13.90 14.37 5.96
N TRP A 96 12.84 15.02 5.49
CA TRP A 96 12.69 15.45 4.09
C TRP A 96 13.24 16.86 3.80
N ASN A 97 13.81 17.53 4.82
CA ASN A 97 14.42 18.86 4.73
C ASN A 97 15.93 18.78 4.45
N LYS A 98 16.32 18.04 3.42
CA LYS A 98 17.65 18.21 2.79
C LYS A 98 17.53 19.03 1.51
#